data_AF-A0A830BZ29-F1
#
_entry.id   AF-A0A830BZ29-F1
#
_cell.length_a   1.000
_cell.length_b   1.000
_cell.length_c   1.000
_cell.angle_alpha   90.00
_cell.angle_beta   90.00
_cell.angle_gamma   90.00
#
_symmetry.space_group_name_H-M   'P 1'
#
loop_
_entity.id
_entity.type
_entity.pdbx_description
1 polymer ?
#
loop_
_entity_poly.entity_id
_entity_poly.type
_entity_poly.pdbx_seq_one_letter_code
_entity_poly.pdbx_strand_id
1 'polypeptide(L)'
;MEGNDMERYLHEALELSSEVDTTLDRFSEKLTNLENLLPRFLAEENGIVANDFENDEISEELIEKALTFDLLSAMLSFELREVDDLMGCLQDRIVDALRKISSCENSTELLNIQRRLHGSEELLKQSRDRVLEMKIQELELERKFKELKQNEDDLKLKVRLVEQVAFCMEEAAEVAWGRFLEADNTAEILMGISKDTLGKLHLAQFDLIRSSKREEEKTRQLHDLTNHLHSKNTLIENLNTEIAEVNNLREKVKKLEKNLEITQSKLEEANASNETSERRVKEKEGEIEALKEKIYATESRAESAEEKSTHLTESNLELSEEVDFLKGANDSNSKKVSVLEKQLRELDIQFQHSRALSEAGQEQQNMLYSAIWDMETLIDELKQKVAKAENKTESAEERCVVLSETNSDIGKELEFMRSRVELLEKALSRANVEKKTRANDISVRSGRIMDTLISCTKENKILREKLRKDQKNASVILQNNKRCGEKEFQLSKFDSTESASAKVTAVNTTEISSENLQAGGEKLPGGCLSPEDG
;
A
#
# COMPACT_ATOMS: atom_id res chain seq x y z
N MET A 1 52.88 -42.41 -54.24
CA MET A 1 53.67 -42.95 -53.12
C MET A 1 54.27 -44.30 -53.53
N GLU A 2 55.29 -44.81 -52.82
CA GLU A 2 55.58 -46.25 -52.89
C GLU A 2 54.51 -47.01 -52.09
N GLY A 3 54.25 -48.29 -52.41
CA GLY A 3 53.12 -49.04 -51.84
C GLY A 3 53.13 -49.07 -50.30
N ASN A 4 54.31 -49.28 -49.71
CA ASN A 4 54.50 -49.35 -48.26
C ASN A 4 54.22 -48.02 -47.52
N ASP A 5 54.36 -46.87 -48.20
CA ASP A 5 54.03 -45.56 -47.62
C ASP A 5 52.51 -45.35 -47.61
N MET A 6 51.81 -45.79 -48.66
CA MET A 6 50.35 -45.71 -48.76
C MET A 6 49.67 -46.60 -47.71
N GLU A 7 50.17 -47.82 -47.47
CA GLU A 7 49.66 -48.70 -46.41
C GLU A 7 49.85 -48.10 -45.01
N ARG A 8 51.00 -47.47 -44.75
CA ARG A 8 51.26 -46.77 -43.48
C ARG A 8 50.31 -45.58 -43.30
N TYR A 9 50.13 -44.79 -44.35
CA TYR A 9 49.22 -43.63 -44.36
C TYR A 9 47.75 -44.04 -44.16
N LEU A 10 47.32 -45.15 -44.77
CA LEU A 10 46.01 -45.75 -44.55
C LEU A 10 45.82 -46.20 -43.09
N HIS A 11 46.83 -46.78 -42.46
CA HIS A 11 46.79 -47.13 -41.04
C HIS A 11 46.63 -45.89 -40.16
N GLU A 12 47.46 -44.86 -40.36
CA GLU A 12 47.42 -43.60 -39.61
C GLU A 12 46.05 -42.91 -39.74
N ALA A 13 45.48 -42.84 -40.95
CA ALA A 13 44.16 -42.27 -41.20
C ALA A 13 43.01 -43.07 -40.56
N LEU A 14 43.11 -44.41 -40.55
CA LEU A 14 42.13 -45.30 -39.93
C LEU A 14 42.18 -45.22 -38.40
N GLU A 15 43.39 -45.15 -37.83
CA GLU A 15 43.67 -45.00 -36.41
C GLU A 15 43.13 -43.66 -35.90
N LEU A 16 43.48 -42.54 -36.56
CA LEU A 16 42.93 -41.21 -36.26
C LEU A 16 41.40 -41.16 -36.35
N SER A 17 40.79 -41.84 -37.34
CA SER A 17 39.33 -41.93 -37.44
C SER A 17 38.71 -42.76 -36.31
N SER A 18 39.37 -43.81 -35.82
CA SER A 18 38.90 -44.57 -34.66
C SER A 18 39.03 -43.80 -33.34
N GLU A 19 40.07 -42.95 -33.22
CA GLU A 19 40.24 -42.08 -32.05
C GLU A 19 39.22 -40.93 -32.06
N VAL A 20 38.90 -40.36 -33.22
CA VAL A 20 37.80 -39.39 -33.38
C VAL A 20 36.46 -40.01 -32.98
N ASP A 21 36.13 -41.20 -33.48
CA ASP A 21 34.82 -41.81 -33.18
C ASP A 21 34.71 -42.16 -31.68
N THR A 22 35.75 -42.75 -31.07
CA THR A 22 35.75 -43.08 -29.61
C THR A 22 35.77 -41.86 -28.69
N THR A 23 36.36 -40.73 -29.13
CA THR A 23 36.29 -39.48 -28.36
C THR A 23 34.95 -38.75 -28.56
N LEU A 24 34.31 -38.89 -29.72
CA LEU A 24 32.94 -38.43 -29.96
C LEU A 24 31.90 -39.23 -29.16
N ASP A 25 32.06 -40.55 -29.01
CA ASP A 25 31.21 -41.39 -28.16
C ASP A 25 31.25 -40.92 -26.70
N ARG A 26 32.46 -40.75 -26.14
CA ARG A 26 32.68 -40.24 -24.77
C ARG A 26 32.13 -38.83 -24.57
N PHE A 27 32.30 -37.96 -25.55
CA PHE A 27 31.72 -36.62 -25.54
C PHE A 27 30.18 -36.67 -25.55
N SER A 28 29.58 -37.57 -26.34
CA SER A 28 28.13 -37.73 -26.46
C SER A 28 27.50 -38.28 -25.17
N GLU A 29 28.17 -39.21 -24.49
CA GLU A 29 27.80 -39.67 -23.15
C GLU A 29 27.83 -38.51 -22.14
N LYS A 30 28.92 -37.73 -22.12
CA LYS A 30 29.06 -36.57 -21.22
C LYS A 30 27.99 -35.50 -21.47
N LEU A 31 27.72 -35.17 -22.73
CA LEU A 31 26.64 -34.24 -23.11
C LEU A 31 25.27 -34.75 -22.64
N THR A 32 24.94 -36.02 -22.92
CA THR A 32 23.67 -36.64 -22.49
C THR A 32 23.52 -36.62 -20.97
N ASN A 33 24.60 -36.82 -20.21
CA ASN A 33 24.56 -36.75 -18.74
C ASN A 33 24.25 -35.32 -18.24
N LEU A 34 24.77 -34.29 -18.89
CA LEU A 34 24.43 -32.90 -18.57
C LEU A 34 23.00 -32.53 -19.01
N GLU A 35 22.55 -32.96 -20.19
CA GLU A 35 21.16 -32.83 -20.66
C GLU A 35 20.15 -33.41 -19.64
N ASN A 36 20.54 -34.45 -18.88
CA ASN A 36 19.72 -35.07 -17.83
C ASN A 36 19.88 -34.42 -16.43
N LEU A 37 20.90 -33.59 -16.22
CA LEU A 37 21.13 -32.84 -14.99
C LEU A 37 20.33 -31.53 -14.98
N LEU A 38 20.35 -30.81 -16.11
CA LEU A 38 19.78 -29.47 -16.26
C LEU A 38 18.29 -29.36 -15.84
N PRO A 39 17.38 -30.30 -16.18
CA PRO A 39 15.99 -30.23 -15.74
C PRO A 39 15.80 -30.43 -14.24
N ARG A 40 16.74 -31.09 -13.55
CA ARG A 40 16.72 -31.27 -12.09
C ARG A 40 17.15 -29.98 -11.40
N PHE A 41 18.20 -29.34 -11.93
CA PHE A 41 18.67 -28.05 -11.45
C PHE A 41 17.60 -26.95 -11.61
N LEU A 42 16.89 -26.94 -12.74
CA LEU A 42 15.71 -26.08 -12.95
C LEU A 42 14.55 -26.38 -11.97
N ALA A 43 14.37 -27.63 -11.52
CA ALA A 43 13.36 -27.94 -10.51
C ALA A 43 13.75 -27.40 -9.12
N GLU A 44 15.03 -27.49 -8.75
CA GLU A 44 15.57 -26.95 -7.49
C GLU A 44 15.53 -25.41 -7.47
N GLU A 45 15.87 -24.75 -8.60
CA GLU A 45 15.72 -23.30 -8.81
C GLU A 45 14.31 -22.82 -8.42
N ASN A 46 13.28 -23.45 -8.99
CA ASN A 46 11.90 -23.09 -8.74
C ASN A 46 11.48 -23.35 -7.27
N GLY A 47 12.12 -24.30 -6.59
CA GLY A 47 11.93 -24.54 -5.15
C GLY A 47 12.56 -23.47 -4.23
N ILE A 48 13.55 -22.71 -4.73
CA ILE A 48 14.12 -21.54 -4.05
C ILE A 48 13.29 -20.29 -4.35
N VAL A 49 12.86 -20.12 -5.61
CA VAL A 49 12.08 -18.95 -6.07
C VAL A 49 10.63 -18.97 -5.56
N ALA A 50 10.00 -20.13 -5.44
CA ALA A 50 8.59 -20.26 -5.00
C ALA A 50 8.42 -20.44 -3.48
N ASN A 51 9.51 -20.49 -2.71
CA ASN A 51 9.45 -20.31 -1.26
C ASN A 51 9.37 -18.80 -0.96
N ASP A 52 8.16 -18.25 -1.04
CA ASP A 52 7.91 -16.86 -0.64
C ASP A 52 8.44 -16.59 0.78
N PHE A 53 8.98 -15.38 0.98
CA PHE A 53 9.45 -14.89 2.28
C PHE A 53 8.26 -14.54 3.22
N GLU A 54 7.17 -15.32 3.21
CA GLU A 54 6.00 -15.17 4.09
C GLU A 54 6.29 -15.51 5.57
N ASN A 55 7.46 -16.09 5.87
CA ASN A 55 7.93 -16.33 7.23
C ASN A 55 9.28 -15.63 7.43
N ASP A 56 9.37 -14.75 8.44
CA ASP A 56 10.57 -13.93 8.74
C ASP A 56 11.82 -14.73 9.18
N GLU A 57 11.73 -16.06 9.33
CA GLU A 57 12.86 -16.92 9.69
C GLU A 57 13.48 -17.58 8.45
N ILE A 58 14.74 -17.23 8.14
CA ILE A 58 15.56 -17.92 7.14
C ILE A 58 15.84 -19.35 7.64
N SER A 59 15.04 -20.31 7.18
CA SER A 59 15.19 -21.72 7.51
C SER A 59 16.57 -22.27 7.13
N GLU A 60 17.10 -23.18 7.94
CA GLU A 60 18.31 -23.96 7.64
C GLU A 60 18.19 -24.69 6.28
N GLU A 61 16.98 -25.12 5.91
CA GLU A 61 16.64 -25.73 4.62
C GLU A 61 16.80 -24.76 3.43
N LEU A 62 16.54 -23.46 3.61
CA LEU A 62 16.77 -22.45 2.56
C LEU A 62 18.26 -22.18 2.36
N ILE A 63 19.04 -22.19 3.45
CA ILE A 63 20.50 -22.03 3.39
C ILE A 63 21.14 -23.24 2.71
N GLU A 64 20.69 -24.46 3.03
CA GLU A 64 21.16 -25.69 2.37
C GLU A 64 20.80 -25.71 0.87
N LYS A 65 19.58 -25.29 0.49
CA LYS A 65 19.19 -25.16 -0.92
C LYS A 65 20.00 -24.10 -1.67
N ALA A 66 20.25 -22.94 -1.08
CA ALA A 66 21.08 -21.91 -1.70
C ALA A 66 22.52 -22.39 -1.93
N LEU A 67 23.13 -23.07 -0.94
CA LEU A 67 24.50 -23.60 -1.05
C LEU A 67 24.61 -24.77 -2.03
N THR A 68 23.60 -25.64 -2.11
CA THR A 68 23.56 -26.71 -3.12
C THR A 68 23.31 -26.16 -4.52
N PHE A 69 22.51 -25.09 -4.67
CA PHE A 69 22.36 -24.37 -5.94
C PHE A 69 23.67 -23.73 -6.41
N ASP A 70 24.37 -22.98 -5.54
CA ASP A 70 25.70 -22.40 -5.84
C ASP A 70 26.69 -23.48 -6.32
N LEU A 71 26.75 -24.62 -5.63
CA LEU A 71 27.63 -25.74 -5.98
C LEU A 71 27.25 -26.38 -7.32
N LEU A 72 25.97 -26.65 -7.56
CA LEU A 72 25.48 -27.26 -8.80
C LEU A 72 25.64 -26.32 -10.00
N SER A 73 25.45 -25.00 -9.82
CA SER A 73 25.73 -23.98 -10.84
C SER A 73 27.22 -23.94 -11.19
N ALA A 74 28.09 -23.96 -10.18
CA ALA A 74 29.53 -23.99 -10.38
C ALA A 74 29.98 -25.26 -11.14
N MET A 75 29.44 -26.42 -10.77
CA MET A 75 29.67 -27.68 -11.48
C MET A 75 29.19 -27.64 -12.93
N LEU A 76 27.96 -27.16 -13.18
CA LEU A 76 27.41 -27.05 -14.54
C LEU A 76 28.29 -26.15 -15.44
N SER A 77 28.71 -24.98 -14.94
CA SER A 77 29.58 -24.04 -15.68
C SER A 77 30.99 -24.57 -15.98
N PHE A 78 31.49 -25.49 -15.13
CA PHE A 78 32.75 -26.18 -15.33
C PHE A 78 32.61 -27.28 -16.38
N GLU A 79 31.59 -28.13 -16.24
CA GLU A 79 31.36 -29.27 -17.13
C GLU A 79 30.99 -28.83 -18.56
N LEU A 80 30.16 -27.77 -18.70
CA LEU A 80 29.86 -27.17 -20.01
C LEU A 80 31.09 -26.59 -20.70
N ARG A 81 32.05 -26.06 -19.93
CA ARG A 81 33.31 -25.55 -20.46
C ARG A 81 34.23 -26.67 -20.94
N GLU A 82 34.38 -27.74 -20.16
CA GLU A 82 35.18 -28.90 -20.58
C GLU A 82 34.58 -29.56 -21.84
N VAL A 83 33.24 -29.64 -21.94
CA VAL A 83 32.53 -30.12 -23.14
C VAL A 83 32.79 -29.22 -24.36
N ASP A 84 32.85 -27.89 -24.17
CA ASP A 84 33.15 -26.93 -25.23
C ASP A 84 34.62 -27.01 -25.71
N ASP A 85 35.57 -27.11 -24.78
CA ASP A 85 36.99 -27.29 -25.06
C ASP A 85 37.25 -28.63 -25.79
N LEU A 86 36.61 -29.71 -25.34
CA LEU A 86 36.66 -31.03 -26.01
C LEU A 86 36.05 -30.97 -27.42
N MET A 87 34.93 -30.28 -27.60
CA MET A 87 34.31 -30.05 -28.90
C MET A 87 35.22 -29.24 -29.85
N GLY A 88 35.94 -28.25 -29.33
CA GLY A 88 36.97 -27.52 -30.07
C GLY A 88 38.09 -28.44 -30.56
N CYS A 89 38.68 -29.22 -29.64
CA CYS A 89 39.72 -30.20 -29.98
C CYS A 89 39.23 -31.27 -31.00
N LEU A 90 38.00 -31.77 -30.86
CA LEU A 90 37.39 -32.68 -31.83
C LEU A 90 37.25 -32.03 -33.21
N GLN A 91 36.79 -30.78 -33.27
CA GLN A 91 36.61 -30.05 -34.52
C GLN A 91 37.93 -29.88 -35.28
N ASP A 92 39.00 -29.46 -34.59
CA ASP A 92 40.33 -29.27 -35.19
C ASP A 92 40.91 -30.60 -35.69
N ARG A 93 40.77 -31.69 -34.91
CA ARG A 93 41.24 -33.03 -35.30
C ARG A 93 40.52 -33.55 -36.54
N ILE A 94 39.20 -33.39 -36.62
CA ILE A 94 38.40 -33.78 -37.79
C ILE A 94 38.82 -32.97 -39.02
N VAL A 95 38.97 -31.66 -38.88
CA VAL A 95 39.39 -30.77 -39.98
C VAL A 95 40.80 -31.09 -40.47
N ASP A 96 41.75 -31.39 -39.59
CA ASP A 96 43.11 -31.77 -39.99
C ASP A 96 43.17 -33.17 -40.62
N ALA A 97 42.41 -34.14 -40.11
CA ALA A 97 42.32 -35.48 -40.71
C ALA A 97 41.68 -35.43 -42.11
N LEU A 98 40.57 -34.68 -42.28
CA LEU A 98 39.95 -34.45 -43.59
C LEU A 98 40.88 -33.71 -44.55
N ARG A 99 41.58 -32.66 -44.08
CA ARG A 99 42.59 -31.93 -44.87
C ARG A 99 43.70 -32.87 -45.35
N LYS A 100 44.27 -33.68 -44.45
CA LYS A 100 45.27 -34.69 -44.79
C LYS A 100 44.75 -35.64 -45.87
N ILE A 101 43.62 -36.31 -45.63
CA ILE A 101 43.06 -37.30 -46.57
C ILE A 101 42.78 -36.67 -47.95
N SER A 102 42.27 -35.44 -48.00
CA SER A 102 42.00 -34.71 -49.25
C SER A 102 43.25 -34.37 -50.08
N SER A 103 44.45 -34.50 -49.51
CA SER A 103 45.73 -34.25 -50.22
C SER A 103 46.35 -35.51 -50.84
N CYS A 104 45.73 -36.68 -50.66
CA CYS A 104 46.19 -37.97 -51.17
C CYS A 104 45.41 -38.42 -52.42
N GLU A 105 45.98 -39.35 -53.20
CA GLU A 105 45.32 -39.91 -54.38
C GLU A 105 44.22 -40.92 -53.99
N ASN A 106 43.07 -40.86 -54.68
CA ASN A 106 41.82 -41.51 -54.25
C ASN A 106 41.90 -43.05 -54.15
N SER A 107 42.05 -43.58 -52.94
CA SER A 107 41.77 -44.98 -52.59
C SER A 107 40.33 -45.15 -52.08
N THR A 108 39.74 -46.33 -52.32
CA THR A 108 38.37 -46.66 -51.85
C THR A 108 38.27 -46.60 -50.32
N GLU A 109 39.35 -47.00 -49.65
CA GLU A 109 39.52 -47.06 -48.21
C GLU A 109 39.60 -45.64 -47.62
N LEU A 110 40.41 -44.75 -48.23
CA LEU A 110 40.44 -43.33 -47.86
C LEU A 110 39.07 -42.66 -48.03
N LEU A 111 38.35 -42.94 -49.13
CA LEU A 111 36.99 -42.41 -49.36
C LEU A 111 35.97 -42.91 -48.32
N ASN A 112 36.17 -44.10 -47.75
CA ASN A 112 35.34 -44.62 -46.65
C ASN A 112 35.69 -43.96 -45.31
N ILE A 113 36.98 -43.71 -45.02
CA ILE A 113 37.42 -42.98 -43.83
C ILE A 113 36.96 -41.51 -43.89
N GLN A 114 37.08 -40.85 -45.04
CA GLN A 114 36.58 -39.50 -45.26
C GLN A 114 35.06 -39.40 -45.01
N ARG A 115 34.29 -40.40 -45.47
CA ARG A 115 32.83 -40.45 -45.23
C ARG A 115 32.48 -40.62 -43.75
N ARG A 116 33.26 -41.40 -42.99
CA ARG A 116 33.13 -41.48 -41.52
C ARG A 116 33.39 -40.13 -40.88
N LEU A 117 34.55 -39.53 -41.17
CA LEU A 117 34.93 -38.24 -40.59
C LEU A 117 33.93 -37.10 -40.88
N HIS A 118 33.34 -37.04 -42.08
CA HIS A 118 32.24 -36.09 -42.35
C HIS A 118 30.94 -36.43 -41.60
N GLY A 119 30.67 -37.70 -41.30
CA GLY A 119 29.57 -38.09 -40.40
C GLY A 119 29.83 -37.63 -38.96
N SER A 120 31.04 -37.85 -38.45
CA SER A 120 31.48 -37.39 -37.12
C SER A 120 31.52 -35.85 -37.04
N GLU A 121 31.87 -35.16 -38.13
CA GLU A 121 31.79 -33.70 -38.28
C GLU A 121 30.35 -33.18 -38.16
N GLU A 122 29.38 -33.88 -38.78
CA GLU A 122 27.97 -33.48 -38.78
C GLU A 122 27.31 -33.76 -37.41
N LEU A 123 27.65 -34.87 -36.77
CA LEU A 123 27.25 -35.14 -35.37
C LEU A 123 27.81 -34.08 -34.42
N LEU A 124 29.07 -33.65 -34.61
CA LEU A 124 29.68 -32.60 -33.79
C LEU A 124 28.99 -31.24 -33.97
N LYS A 125 28.52 -30.91 -35.18
CA LYS A 125 27.67 -29.71 -35.41
C LYS A 125 26.35 -29.83 -34.68
N GLN A 126 25.64 -30.97 -34.81
CA GLN A 126 24.37 -31.19 -34.10
C GLN A 126 24.52 -31.12 -32.58
N SER A 127 25.66 -31.54 -32.02
CA SER A 127 25.93 -31.37 -30.59
C SER A 127 26.26 -29.94 -30.18
N ARG A 128 26.89 -29.15 -31.07
CA ARG A 128 27.21 -27.73 -30.80
C ARG A 128 25.97 -26.91 -30.51
N ASP A 129 24.91 -27.12 -31.29
CA ASP A 129 23.64 -26.43 -31.11
C ASP A 129 23.01 -26.73 -29.73
N ARG A 130 23.18 -27.96 -29.22
CA ARG A 130 22.72 -28.34 -27.88
C ARG A 130 23.57 -27.76 -26.75
N VAL A 131 24.90 -27.76 -26.92
CA VAL A 131 25.82 -27.11 -25.96
C VAL A 131 25.52 -25.60 -25.88
N LEU A 132 25.15 -24.96 -26.99
CA LEU A 132 24.71 -23.56 -27.01
C LEU A 132 23.37 -23.37 -26.29
N GLU A 133 22.37 -24.21 -26.52
CA GLU A 133 21.09 -24.18 -25.79
C GLU A 133 21.30 -24.34 -24.27
N MET A 134 22.14 -25.29 -23.85
CA MET A 134 22.47 -25.48 -22.44
C MET A 134 23.17 -24.28 -21.81
N LYS A 135 24.10 -23.62 -22.54
CA LYS A 135 24.75 -22.39 -22.09
C LYS A 135 23.78 -21.20 -22.00
N ILE A 136 22.76 -21.14 -22.87
CA ILE A 136 21.72 -20.09 -22.77
C ILE A 136 20.92 -20.27 -21.47
N GLN A 137 20.55 -21.50 -21.12
CA GLN A 137 19.83 -21.81 -19.89
C GLN A 137 20.70 -21.60 -18.64
N GLU A 138 21.98 -21.99 -18.67
CA GLU A 138 22.98 -21.67 -17.63
C GLU A 138 23.09 -20.16 -17.37
N LEU A 139 23.19 -19.35 -18.42
CA LEU A 139 23.28 -17.88 -18.31
C LEU A 139 21.98 -17.22 -17.82
N GLU A 140 20.81 -17.82 -18.11
CA GLU A 140 19.54 -17.40 -17.52
C GLU A 140 19.49 -17.71 -16.02
N LEU A 141 19.90 -18.90 -15.61
CA LEU A 141 20.03 -19.30 -14.20
C LEU A 141 20.99 -18.38 -13.43
N GLU A 142 22.18 -18.12 -13.98
CA GLU A 142 23.18 -17.24 -13.37
C GLU A 142 22.69 -15.79 -13.27
N ARG A 143 21.90 -15.32 -14.25
CA ARG A 143 21.25 -14.00 -14.22
C ARG A 143 20.20 -13.91 -13.11
N LYS A 144 19.23 -14.83 -13.06
CA LYS A 144 18.17 -14.82 -12.04
C LYS A 144 18.75 -14.93 -10.63
N PHE A 145 19.80 -15.72 -10.44
CA PHE A 145 20.50 -15.81 -9.15
C PHE A 145 21.15 -14.48 -8.73
N LYS A 146 21.72 -13.72 -9.67
CA LYS A 146 22.22 -12.36 -9.42
C LYS A 146 21.09 -11.38 -9.08
N GLU A 147 19.93 -11.49 -9.74
CA GLU A 147 18.73 -10.70 -9.45
C GLU A 147 18.22 -11.00 -8.01
N LEU A 148 18.10 -12.28 -7.63
CA LEU A 148 17.74 -12.69 -6.26
C LEU A 148 18.72 -12.15 -5.21
N LYS A 149 20.02 -12.25 -5.46
CA LYS A 149 21.06 -11.81 -4.52
C LYS A 149 21.09 -10.29 -4.33
N GLN A 150 20.78 -9.53 -5.39
CA GLN A 150 20.61 -8.07 -5.28
C GLN A 150 19.37 -7.72 -4.44
N ASN A 151 18.27 -8.45 -4.59
CA ASN A 151 17.08 -8.29 -3.75
C ASN A 151 17.36 -8.68 -2.28
N GLU A 152 18.16 -9.71 -2.03
CA GLU A 152 18.58 -10.14 -0.68
C GLU A 152 19.39 -9.04 0.04
N ASP A 153 20.35 -8.42 -0.65
CA ASP A 153 21.18 -7.36 -0.06
C ASP A 153 20.43 -6.02 0.10
N ASP A 154 19.48 -5.70 -0.78
CA ASP A 154 18.52 -4.59 -0.61
C ASP A 154 17.56 -4.84 0.57
N LEU A 155 17.05 -6.06 0.73
CA LEU A 155 16.21 -6.43 1.88
C LEU A 155 16.99 -6.29 3.20
N LYS A 156 18.23 -6.78 3.27
CA LYS A 156 19.12 -6.59 4.43
C LYS A 156 19.37 -5.11 4.76
N LEU A 157 19.49 -4.26 3.74
CA LEU A 157 19.66 -2.81 3.93
C LEU A 157 18.38 -2.18 4.49
N LYS A 158 17.21 -2.56 3.96
CA LYS A 158 15.89 -2.11 4.45
C LYS A 158 15.61 -2.55 5.88
N VAL A 159 15.89 -3.82 6.22
CA VAL A 159 15.74 -4.34 7.59
C VAL A 159 16.59 -3.51 8.57
N ARG A 160 17.89 -3.31 8.28
CA ARG A 160 18.76 -2.48 9.13
C ARG A 160 18.29 -1.04 9.29
N LEU A 161 17.73 -0.45 8.23
CA LEU A 161 17.16 0.89 8.29
C LEU A 161 15.92 0.93 9.20
N VAL A 162 15.05 -0.08 9.13
CA VAL A 162 13.88 -0.21 10.00
C VAL A 162 14.29 -0.46 11.45
N GLU A 163 15.27 -1.33 11.72
CA GLU A 163 15.87 -1.54 13.04
C GLU A 163 16.42 -0.24 13.63
N GLN A 164 17.17 0.53 12.84
CA GLN A 164 17.73 1.81 13.28
C GLN A 164 16.65 2.87 13.54
N VAL A 165 15.61 2.94 12.71
CA VAL A 165 14.46 3.84 12.94
C VAL A 165 13.68 3.45 14.19
N ALA A 166 13.44 2.15 14.40
CA ALA A 166 12.77 1.65 15.60
C ALA A 166 13.55 2.00 16.88
N PHE A 167 14.86 1.79 16.90
CA PHE A 167 15.74 2.16 18.01
C PHE A 167 15.68 3.68 18.31
N CYS A 168 15.78 4.52 17.28
CA CYS A 168 15.68 5.98 17.44
C CYS A 168 14.28 6.43 17.92
N MET A 169 13.22 5.73 17.53
CA MET A 169 11.85 5.99 18.01
C MET A 169 11.65 5.53 19.46
N GLU A 170 12.28 4.44 19.89
CA GLU A 170 12.28 3.96 21.27
C GLU A 170 12.98 4.95 22.21
N GLU A 171 14.21 5.38 21.89
CA GLU A 171 14.94 6.40 22.67
C GLU A 171 14.15 7.72 22.75
N ALA A 172 13.56 8.16 21.63
CA ALA A 172 12.73 9.36 21.61
C ALA A 172 11.45 9.22 22.46
N ALA A 173 10.85 8.02 22.51
CA ALA A 173 9.69 7.72 23.33
C ALA A 173 10.05 7.70 24.84
N GLU A 174 11.17 7.07 25.23
CA GLU A 174 11.64 7.10 26.62
C GLU A 174 11.89 8.52 27.11
N VAL A 175 12.58 9.35 26.32
CA VAL A 175 12.85 10.76 26.66
C VAL A 175 11.56 11.58 26.75
N ALA A 176 10.56 11.31 25.90
CA ALA A 176 9.26 11.95 25.97
C ALA A 176 8.49 11.56 27.24
N TRP A 177 8.37 10.26 27.53
CA TRP A 177 7.69 9.76 28.72
C TRP A 177 8.34 10.21 30.03
N GLY A 178 9.68 10.24 30.09
CA GLY A 178 10.41 10.78 31.24
C GLY A 178 10.05 12.24 31.53
N ARG A 179 10.02 13.09 30.48
CA ARG A 179 9.63 14.50 30.61
C ARG A 179 8.16 14.70 31.00
N PHE A 180 7.26 13.84 30.54
CA PHE A 180 5.85 13.86 31.00
C PHE A 180 5.74 13.55 32.50
N LEU A 181 6.44 12.50 32.98
CA LEU A 181 6.46 12.13 34.39
C LEU A 181 7.10 13.23 35.28
N GLU A 182 8.17 13.88 34.82
CA GLU A 182 8.76 15.04 35.48
C GLU A 182 7.79 16.24 35.56
N ALA A 183 7.04 16.50 34.48
CA ALA A 183 6.05 17.57 34.43
C ALA A 183 4.86 17.33 35.37
N ASP A 184 4.31 16.12 35.40
CA ASP A 184 3.20 15.74 36.29
C ASP A 184 3.60 15.81 37.76
N ASN A 185 4.78 15.28 38.11
CA ASN A 185 5.35 15.40 39.46
C ASN A 185 5.54 16.89 39.86
N THR A 186 6.07 17.71 38.94
CA THR A 186 6.21 19.16 39.16
C THR A 186 4.86 19.84 39.37
N ALA A 187 3.82 19.44 38.61
CA ALA A 187 2.46 19.94 38.77
C ALA A 187 1.83 19.53 40.11
N GLU A 188 2.06 18.30 40.60
CA GLU A 188 1.61 17.86 41.91
C GLU A 188 2.31 18.63 43.06
N ILE A 189 3.63 18.84 42.97
CA ILE A 189 4.39 19.64 43.93
C ILE A 189 3.85 21.08 43.96
N LEU A 190 3.62 21.71 42.80
CA LEU A 190 3.05 23.05 42.71
C LEU A 190 1.61 23.11 43.25
N MET A 191 0.80 22.09 43.00
CA MET A 191 -0.53 21.95 43.61
C MET A 191 -0.45 21.84 45.14
N GLY A 192 0.52 21.12 45.68
CA GLY A 192 0.78 21.02 47.11
C GLY A 192 1.13 22.37 47.74
N ILE A 193 2.06 23.11 47.13
CA ILE A 193 2.46 24.47 47.54
C ILE A 193 1.26 25.44 47.45
N SER A 194 0.45 25.34 46.40
CA SER A 194 -0.76 26.15 46.22
C SER A 194 -1.79 25.91 47.34
N LYS A 195 -2.02 24.65 47.72
CA LYS A 195 -2.92 24.28 48.83
C LYS A 195 -2.43 24.80 50.19
N ASP A 196 -1.14 24.67 50.47
CA ASP A 196 -0.52 25.19 51.71
C ASP A 196 -0.55 26.73 51.79
N THR A 197 -0.16 27.42 50.71
CA THR A 197 -0.17 28.89 50.66
C THR A 197 -1.58 29.48 50.75
N LEU A 198 -2.57 28.83 50.14
CA LEU A 198 -4.00 29.17 50.31
C LEU A 198 -4.46 28.97 51.76
N GLY A 199 -4.05 27.89 52.43
CA GLY A 199 -4.33 27.65 53.85
C GLY A 199 -3.74 28.75 54.75
N LYS A 200 -2.49 29.15 54.50
CA LYS A 200 -1.81 30.26 55.20
C LYS A 200 -2.49 31.61 54.95
N LEU A 201 -2.96 31.86 53.72
CA LEU A 201 -3.70 33.08 53.37
C LEU A 201 -5.03 33.20 54.14
N HIS A 202 -5.81 32.12 54.20
CA HIS A 202 -7.07 32.10 54.97
C HIS A 202 -6.83 32.34 56.47
N LEU A 203 -5.77 31.78 57.06
CA LEU A 203 -5.40 32.02 58.45
C LEU A 203 -5.00 33.49 58.69
N ALA A 204 -4.17 34.06 57.81
CA ALA A 204 -3.76 35.46 57.89
C ALA A 204 -4.94 36.42 57.73
N GLN A 205 -5.90 36.11 56.85
CA GLN A 205 -7.14 36.88 56.68
C GLN A 205 -7.99 36.87 57.96
N PHE A 206 -8.12 35.72 58.61
CA PHE A 206 -8.84 35.59 59.88
C PHE A 206 -8.17 36.38 61.01
N ASP A 207 -6.84 36.34 61.12
CA ASP A 207 -6.10 37.12 62.11
C ASP A 207 -6.10 38.63 61.83
N LEU A 208 -6.13 39.05 60.56
CA LEU A 208 -6.33 40.45 60.18
C LEU A 208 -7.72 40.96 60.61
N ILE A 209 -8.78 40.19 60.37
CA ILE A 209 -10.15 40.52 60.83
C ILE A 209 -10.19 40.61 62.36
N ARG A 210 -9.54 39.67 63.06
CA ARG A 210 -9.38 39.68 64.53
C ARG A 210 -8.55 40.88 65.03
N SER A 211 -7.61 41.39 64.23
CA SER A 211 -6.78 42.56 64.58
C SER A 211 -7.53 43.87 64.37
N SER A 212 -8.12 44.06 63.19
CA SER A 212 -8.96 45.22 62.84
C SER A 212 -10.04 45.48 63.91
N LYS A 213 -10.77 44.44 64.35
CA LYS A 213 -11.78 44.56 65.41
C LYS A 213 -11.21 45.02 66.78
N ARG A 214 -9.94 44.76 67.07
CA ARG A 214 -9.26 45.25 68.28
C ARG A 214 -8.72 46.68 68.10
N GLU A 215 -8.34 47.04 66.87
CA GLU A 215 -7.86 48.36 66.49
C GLU A 215 -9.00 49.39 66.45
N GLU A 216 -10.18 49.04 65.92
CA GLU A 216 -11.42 49.82 66.05
C GLU A 216 -11.73 50.17 67.50
N GLU A 217 -11.60 49.18 68.40
CA GLU A 217 -11.87 49.37 69.82
C GLU A 217 -10.83 50.27 70.51
N LYS A 218 -9.59 50.28 70.02
CA LYS A 218 -8.52 51.16 70.53
C LYS A 218 -8.55 52.55 69.92
N THR A 219 -8.97 52.71 68.67
CA THR A 219 -9.15 54.04 68.04
C THR A 219 -10.31 54.81 68.66
N ARG A 220 -11.40 54.14 69.06
CA ARG A 220 -12.44 54.73 69.94
C ARG A 220 -11.81 55.33 71.22
N GLN A 221 -11.04 54.53 71.95
CA GLN A 221 -10.39 54.93 73.22
C GLN A 221 -9.34 56.05 73.04
N LEU A 222 -8.64 56.11 71.91
CA LEU A 222 -7.69 57.19 71.60
C LEU A 222 -8.37 58.48 71.15
N HIS A 223 -9.53 58.41 70.50
CA HIS A 223 -10.29 59.59 70.10
C HIS A 223 -10.74 60.39 71.34
N ASP A 224 -11.30 59.69 72.35
CA ASP A 224 -11.68 60.30 73.64
C ASP A 224 -10.50 61.00 74.34
N LEU A 225 -9.32 60.37 74.36
CA LEU A 225 -8.11 60.95 74.95
C LEU A 225 -7.56 62.15 74.15
N THR A 226 -7.65 62.11 72.82
CA THR A 226 -7.17 63.19 71.95
C THR A 226 -7.98 64.47 72.15
N ASN A 227 -9.30 64.34 72.27
CA ASN A 227 -10.22 65.43 72.62
C ASN A 227 -9.85 66.09 73.97
N HIS A 228 -9.27 65.32 74.90
CA HIS A 228 -8.81 65.84 76.19
C HIS A 228 -7.44 66.56 76.11
N LEU A 229 -6.50 66.12 75.26
CA LEU A 229 -5.19 66.77 75.13
C LEU A 229 -5.26 68.15 74.48
N HIS A 230 -6.12 68.33 73.47
CA HIS A 230 -6.24 69.61 72.74
C HIS A 230 -6.59 70.80 73.67
N SER A 231 -7.29 70.52 74.78
CA SER A 231 -7.61 71.52 75.82
C SER A 231 -6.41 72.10 76.59
N LYS A 232 -5.22 71.49 76.46
CA LYS A 232 -4.02 71.84 77.24
C LYS A 232 -2.93 72.55 76.44
N ASN A 233 -2.83 72.32 75.13
CA ASN A 233 -1.75 72.89 74.32
C ASN A 233 -1.91 74.39 74.01
N THR A 234 -3.07 74.98 74.30
CA THR A 234 -3.40 76.40 74.10
C THR A 234 -2.68 77.38 75.07
N LEU A 235 -1.52 77.00 75.62
CA LEU A 235 -0.89 77.64 76.79
C LEU A 235 0.65 77.93 76.72
N ILE A 236 1.42 77.76 75.59
CA ILE A 236 2.89 77.39 75.69
C ILE A 236 4.08 78.16 74.93
N GLU A 237 4.01 78.92 73.82
CA GLU A 237 5.14 79.21 72.81
C GLU A 237 6.44 80.14 73.22
N ASN A 238 7.81 79.89 72.89
CA ASN A 238 9.17 80.37 73.56
C ASN A 238 10.65 80.66 72.81
N LEU A 239 11.92 80.84 73.45
CA LEU A 239 13.26 81.62 73.03
C LEU A 239 14.83 81.21 73.46
N ASN A 240 16.08 81.68 72.90
CA ASN A 240 17.61 81.64 73.44
C ASN A 240 18.99 82.17 72.62
N THR A 241 20.32 82.35 73.16
CA THR A 241 21.75 82.86 72.57
C THR A 241 23.19 82.63 73.39
N GLU A 242 24.58 82.96 73.24
CA GLU A 242 25.85 83.31 72.32
C GLU A 242 27.41 83.54 72.95
N ILE A 243 28.65 83.68 72.22
CA ILE A 243 30.11 84.38 72.48
C ILE A 243 31.67 83.72 72.53
N ALA A 244 32.92 84.42 72.37
CA ALA A 244 34.48 84.02 72.27
C ALA A 244 35.72 85.06 72.71
N GLU A 245 37.16 85.16 72.66
CA GLU A 245 38.63 84.68 72.18
C GLU A 245 39.99 85.10 73.08
N VAL A 246 41.42 85.25 72.92
CA VAL A 246 42.72 85.29 72.00
C VAL A 246 44.29 85.25 72.65
N ASN A 247 45.57 85.50 72.02
CA ASN A 247 47.11 85.32 72.50
C ASN A 247 48.39 86.19 71.84
N ASN A 248 49.83 86.23 71.84
CA ASN A 248 51.25 85.62 72.28
C ASN A 248 52.72 86.41 71.98
N LEU A 249 54.05 86.15 72.45
CA LEU A 249 55.50 86.76 72.04
C LEU A 249 57.02 86.40 72.71
N ARG A 250 58.32 86.59 72.13
CA ARG A 250 59.82 86.58 72.75
C ARG A 250 61.26 86.87 71.94
N GLU A 251 62.58 87.05 72.49
CA GLU A 251 64.01 87.35 71.80
C GLU A 251 65.54 87.28 72.52
N LYS A 252 66.79 87.42 71.83
CA LYS A 252 68.29 87.97 72.12
C LYS A 252 69.76 87.26 72.47
N VAL A 253 71.05 87.69 71.98
CA VAL A 253 72.58 87.69 72.55
C VAL A 253 73.98 87.63 71.64
N LYS A 254 75.27 88.20 71.93
CA LYS A 254 76.76 87.91 71.40
C LYS A 254 78.09 88.84 71.75
N LYS A 255 79.40 88.38 71.99
CA LYS A 255 80.84 89.03 71.77
C LYS A 255 82.12 88.51 72.59
N LEU A 256 83.41 88.44 72.07
CA LEU A 256 84.74 88.70 72.82
C LEU A 256 86.21 88.57 72.18
N GLU A 257 86.49 88.35 70.88
CA GLU A 257 87.69 87.53 70.41
C GLU A 257 89.10 88.13 69.99
N LYS A 258 89.56 89.35 70.35
CA LYS A 258 90.53 90.06 69.45
C LYS A 258 92.07 89.73 69.40
N ASN A 259 92.78 89.19 70.40
CA ASN A 259 94.26 89.41 70.50
C ASN A 259 95.25 88.27 70.09
N LEU A 260 94.93 87.39 69.12
CA LEU A 260 95.77 86.21 68.78
C LEU A 260 96.90 86.45 67.73
N GLU A 261 96.92 87.64 67.11
CA GLU A 261 97.12 87.78 65.66
C GLU A 261 98.57 87.80 65.11
N ILE A 262 99.61 88.04 65.93
CA ILE A 262 100.92 88.52 65.41
C ILE A 262 102.02 87.45 65.31
N THR A 263 102.10 86.48 66.22
CA THR A 263 103.10 85.39 66.15
C THR A 263 102.65 84.20 65.30
N GLN A 264 101.38 84.17 64.90
CA GLN A 264 100.79 83.18 63.99
C GLN A 264 101.43 83.28 62.58
N SER A 265 101.60 84.52 62.08
CA SER A 265 101.94 84.90 60.70
C SER A 265 103.01 84.09 59.94
N LYS A 266 104.05 83.56 60.60
CA LYS A 266 105.13 82.81 59.92
C LYS A 266 105.10 81.29 60.12
N LEU A 267 104.37 80.82 61.13
CA LEU A 267 103.95 79.42 61.19
C LEU A 267 102.82 79.21 60.17
N GLU A 268 101.92 80.19 60.04
CA GLU A 268 100.81 80.18 59.07
C GLU A 268 101.26 80.07 57.62
N GLU A 269 102.36 80.68 57.16
CA GLU A 269 102.73 80.62 55.74
C GLU A 269 103.16 79.20 55.31
N ALA A 270 103.99 78.54 56.12
CA ALA A 270 104.41 77.16 55.89
C ALA A 270 103.27 76.16 56.17
N ASN A 271 102.52 76.35 57.26
CA ASN A 271 101.38 75.48 57.58
C ASN A 271 100.24 75.65 56.56
N ALA A 272 99.92 76.85 56.07
CA ALA A 272 98.90 77.03 55.04
C ALA A 272 99.31 76.36 53.73
N SER A 273 100.59 76.36 53.36
CA SER A 273 101.10 75.59 52.23
C SER A 273 100.88 74.08 52.45
N ASN A 274 101.30 73.55 53.60
CA ASN A 274 101.15 72.13 53.91
C ASN A 274 99.68 71.69 54.07
N GLU A 275 98.87 72.47 54.78
CA GLU A 275 97.43 72.29 54.95
C GLU A 275 96.69 72.40 53.62
N THR A 276 97.09 73.26 52.69
CA THR A 276 96.44 73.32 51.37
C THR A 276 96.84 72.14 50.48
N SER A 277 98.00 71.50 50.67
CA SER A 277 98.22 70.14 50.13
C SER A 277 97.39 69.08 50.86
N GLU A 278 97.41 69.02 52.19
CA GLU A 278 96.73 67.99 52.98
C GLU A 278 95.20 68.04 52.82
N ARG A 279 94.62 69.25 52.75
CA ARG A 279 93.20 69.49 52.47
C ARG A 279 92.81 69.05 51.07
N ARG A 280 93.66 69.28 50.06
CA ARG A 280 93.46 68.75 48.69
C ARG A 280 93.63 67.22 48.62
N VAL A 281 94.53 66.64 49.42
CA VAL A 281 94.65 65.18 49.53
C VAL A 281 93.37 64.60 50.12
N LYS A 282 92.89 65.11 51.25
CA LYS A 282 91.63 64.65 51.89
C LYS A 282 90.39 64.89 51.03
N GLU A 283 90.34 65.98 50.27
CA GLU A 283 89.31 66.23 49.25
C GLU A 283 89.34 65.16 48.15
N LYS A 284 90.53 64.81 47.64
CA LYS A 284 90.69 63.75 46.63
C LYS A 284 90.47 62.34 47.18
N GLU A 285 90.81 62.07 48.44
CA GLU A 285 90.46 60.82 49.14
C GLU A 285 88.94 60.70 49.30
N GLY A 286 88.25 61.78 49.67
CA GLY A 286 86.78 61.83 49.72
C GLY A 286 86.12 61.65 48.35
N GLU A 287 86.68 62.25 47.28
CA GLU A 287 86.24 61.99 45.90
C GLU A 287 86.45 60.52 45.51
N ILE A 288 87.58 59.91 45.86
CA ILE A 288 87.89 58.51 45.59
C ILE A 288 86.91 57.57 46.31
N GLU A 289 86.63 57.80 47.59
CA GLU A 289 85.69 56.94 48.34
C GLU A 289 84.25 57.09 47.80
N ALA A 290 83.80 58.32 47.54
CA ALA A 290 82.51 58.59 46.91
C ALA A 290 82.41 58.09 45.46
N LEU A 291 83.54 57.80 44.79
CA LEU A 291 83.58 57.09 43.51
C LEU A 291 83.50 55.57 43.68
N LYS A 292 84.17 54.98 44.68
CA LYS A 292 84.02 53.55 45.01
C LYS A 292 82.59 53.19 45.39
N GLU A 293 81.95 53.97 46.28
CA GLU A 293 80.55 53.75 46.67
C GLU A 293 79.62 53.77 45.45
N LYS A 294 79.85 54.69 44.50
CA LYS A 294 79.11 54.74 43.24
C LYS A 294 79.39 53.54 42.35
N ILE A 295 80.65 53.09 42.25
CA ILE A 295 81.02 51.90 41.49
C ILE A 295 80.27 50.68 42.03
N TYR A 296 80.38 50.37 43.33
CA TYR A 296 79.65 49.27 43.96
C TYR A 296 78.13 49.38 43.77
N ALA A 297 77.55 50.57 43.95
CA ALA A 297 76.12 50.79 43.72
C ALA A 297 75.70 50.62 42.24
N THR A 298 76.58 50.89 41.27
CA THR A 298 76.33 50.59 39.86
C THR A 298 76.56 49.12 39.51
N GLU A 299 77.50 48.45 40.18
CA GLU A 299 77.87 47.05 40.00
C GLU A 299 76.73 46.13 40.49
N SER A 300 76.26 46.29 41.73
CA SER A 300 75.08 45.54 42.23
C SER A 300 73.80 45.84 41.45
N ARG A 301 73.70 47.01 40.81
CA ARG A 301 72.57 47.33 39.91
C ARG A 301 72.74 46.69 38.53
N ALA A 302 73.96 46.40 38.09
CA ALA A 302 74.23 45.64 36.87
C ALA A 302 73.97 44.14 37.11
N GLU A 303 74.49 43.56 38.19
CA GLU A 303 74.22 42.17 38.60
C GLU A 303 72.71 41.90 38.68
N SER A 304 71.96 42.75 39.39
CA SER A 304 70.51 42.61 39.51
C SER A 304 69.73 42.98 38.22
N ALA A 305 70.39 43.49 37.18
CA ALA A 305 69.81 43.63 35.84
C ALA A 305 70.13 42.40 34.97
N GLU A 306 71.31 41.81 35.12
CA GLU A 306 71.76 40.59 34.45
C GLU A 306 70.94 39.37 34.92
N GLU A 307 70.74 39.20 36.22
CA GLU A 307 69.86 38.18 36.83
C GLU A 307 68.40 38.26 36.31
N LYS A 308 67.88 39.49 36.11
CA LYS A 308 66.56 39.68 35.50
C LYS A 308 66.57 39.37 34.01
N SER A 309 67.69 39.61 33.32
CA SER A 309 67.86 39.28 31.91
C SER A 309 67.94 37.78 31.68
N THR A 310 68.61 37.02 32.56
CA THR A 310 68.64 35.54 32.47
C THR A 310 67.27 34.96 32.75
N HIS A 311 66.60 35.36 33.84
CA HIS A 311 65.24 34.90 34.16
C HIS A 311 64.22 35.25 33.03
N LEU A 312 64.32 36.44 32.43
CA LEU A 312 63.48 36.79 31.28
C LEU A 312 63.82 35.95 30.04
N THR A 313 65.08 35.55 29.86
CA THR A 313 65.49 34.68 28.74
C THR A 313 64.98 33.26 28.92
N GLU A 314 65.08 32.71 30.14
CA GLU A 314 64.55 31.40 30.53
C GLU A 314 63.02 31.35 30.36
N SER A 315 62.29 32.31 30.91
CA SER A 315 60.82 32.36 30.78
C SER A 315 60.34 32.58 29.33
N ASN A 316 61.10 33.33 28.51
CA ASN A 316 60.81 33.44 27.07
C ASN A 316 61.05 32.12 26.32
N LEU A 317 61.99 31.27 26.77
CA LEU A 317 62.20 29.95 26.20
C LEU A 317 61.04 29.00 26.54
N GLU A 318 60.64 28.93 27.81
CA GLU A 318 59.48 28.15 28.26
C GLU A 318 58.19 28.54 27.50
N LEU A 319 57.94 29.85 27.33
CA LEU A 319 56.81 30.36 26.56
C LEU A 319 56.90 30.01 25.07
N SER A 320 58.11 29.92 24.49
CA SER A 320 58.29 29.50 23.11
C SER A 320 58.01 28.00 22.92
N GLU A 321 58.41 27.16 23.88
CA GLU A 321 58.17 25.72 23.85
C GLU A 321 56.67 25.40 23.99
N GLU A 322 55.95 26.08 24.91
CA GLU A 322 54.49 25.96 25.03
C GLU A 322 53.77 26.45 23.75
N VAL A 323 54.22 27.54 23.12
CA VAL A 323 53.65 28.02 21.86
C VAL A 323 53.81 27.00 20.72
N ASP A 324 54.98 26.39 20.57
CA ASP A 324 55.18 25.35 19.54
C ASP A 324 54.43 24.04 19.88
N PHE A 325 54.26 23.69 21.16
CA PHE A 325 53.39 22.58 21.58
C PHE A 325 51.92 22.82 21.23
N LEU A 326 51.37 23.98 21.60
CA LEU A 326 49.98 24.37 21.30
C LEU A 326 49.71 24.44 19.78
N LYS A 327 50.70 24.89 19.01
CA LYS A 327 50.68 24.91 17.54
C LYS A 327 50.68 23.50 16.94
N GLY A 328 51.49 22.58 17.46
CA GLY A 328 51.44 21.16 17.08
C GLY A 328 50.11 20.49 17.42
N ALA A 329 49.53 20.82 18.59
CA ALA A 329 48.21 20.37 18.99
C ALA A 329 47.11 20.91 18.05
N ASN A 330 47.19 22.20 17.69
CA ASN A 330 46.29 22.86 16.75
C ASN A 330 46.37 22.25 15.33
N ASP A 331 47.56 21.97 14.82
CA ASP A 331 47.75 21.27 13.55
C ASP A 331 47.16 19.85 13.58
N SER A 332 47.21 19.16 14.73
CA SER A 332 46.52 17.87 14.90
C SER A 332 44.99 18.02 14.89
N ASN A 333 44.47 19.09 15.50
CA ASN A 333 43.03 19.34 15.60
C ASN A 333 42.45 19.81 14.26
N SER A 334 43.17 20.66 13.52
CA SER A 334 42.84 21.03 12.13
C SER A 334 42.70 19.80 11.23
N LYS A 335 43.63 18.84 11.33
CA LYS A 335 43.53 17.55 10.62
C LYS A 335 42.29 16.75 11.04
N LYS A 336 42.00 16.62 12.34
CA LYS A 336 40.78 15.95 12.85
C LYS A 336 39.50 16.62 12.33
N VAL A 337 39.41 17.95 12.38
CA VAL A 337 38.26 18.71 11.84
C VAL A 337 38.09 18.42 10.35
N SER A 338 39.17 18.43 9.55
CA SER A 338 39.08 18.12 8.12
C SER A 338 38.61 16.69 7.80
N VAL A 339 38.77 15.74 8.73
CA VAL A 339 38.24 14.37 8.64
C VAL A 339 36.77 14.35 9.05
N LEU A 340 36.42 14.97 10.18
CA LEU A 340 35.04 15.07 10.66
C LEU A 340 34.13 15.79 9.65
N GLU A 341 34.59 16.88 9.02
CA GLU A 341 33.84 17.54 7.95
C GLU A 341 33.62 16.64 6.72
N LYS A 342 34.57 15.76 6.39
CA LYS A 342 34.41 14.80 5.28
C LYS A 342 33.37 13.74 5.64
N GLN A 343 33.44 13.20 6.85
CA GLN A 343 32.46 12.25 7.37
C GLN A 343 31.05 12.88 7.45
N LEU A 344 30.95 14.14 7.85
CA LEU A 344 29.66 14.86 7.94
C LEU A 344 29.07 15.15 6.55
N ARG A 345 29.90 15.50 5.55
CA ARG A 345 29.44 15.63 4.14
C ARG A 345 29.02 14.30 3.54
N GLU A 346 29.73 13.21 3.83
CA GLU A 346 29.36 11.86 3.41
C GLU A 346 28.01 11.43 4.03
N LEU A 347 27.82 11.68 5.33
CA LEU A 347 26.59 11.34 6.05
C LEU A 347 25.39 12.16 5.56
N ASP A 348 25.57 13.45 5.23
CA ASP A 348 24.53 14.28 4.61
C ASP A 348 24.14 13.74 3.24
N ILE A 349 25.09 13.36 2.38
CA ILE A 349 24.80 12.75 1.06
C ILE A 349 23.98 11.46 1.24
N GLN A 350 24.36 10.60 2.19
CA GLN A 350 23.62 9.36 2.49
C GLN A 350 22.21 9.65 3.04
N PHE A 351 22.05 10.68 3.87
CA PHE A 351 20.76 11.14 4.36
C PHE A 351 19.87 11.67 3.23
N GLN A 352 20.38 12.51 2.32
CA GLN A 352 19.61 12.98 1.16
C GLN A 352 19.22 11.83 0.22
N HIS A 353 20.08 10.81 0.06
CA HIS A 353 19.76 9.61 -0.71
C HIS A 353 18.65 8.77 -0.06
N SER A 354 18.73 8.52 1.26
CA SER A 354 17.68 7.82 2.01
C SER A 354 16.36 8.60 1.99
N ARG A 355 16.43 9.93 2.03
CA ARG A 355 15.26 10.81 1.92
C ARG A 355 14.61 10.70 0.53
N ALA A 356 15.39 10.79 -0.55
CA ALA A 356 14.88 10.69 -1.91
C ALA A 356 14.23 9.32 -2.19
N LEU A 357 14.79 8.23 -1.64
CA LEU A 357 14.16 6.90 -1.66
C LEU A 357 12.82 6.86 -0.92
N SER A 358 12.75 7.48 0.26
CA SER A 358 11.51 7.56 1.05
C SER A 358 10.43 8.40 0.35
N GLU A 359 10.80 9.55 -0.22
CA GLU A 359 9.90 10.41 -1.00
C GLU A 359 9.40 9.68 -2.27
N ALA A 360 10.26 8.95 -2.98
CA ALA A 360 9.85 8.12 -4.12
C ALA A 360 8.94 6.94 -3.72
N GLY A 361 9.17 6.32 -2.56
CA GLY A 361 8.29 5.28 -2.00
C GLY A 361 6.90 5.80 -1.64
N GLN A 362 6.83 6.99 -1.04
CA GLN A 362 5.56 7.67 -0.74
C GLN A 362 4.79 8.00 -2.03
N GLU A 363 5.48 8.45 -3.08
CA GLU A 363 4.87 8.73 -4.39
C GLU A 363 4.26 7.46 -5.01
N GLN A 364 4.96 6.32 -4.92
CA GLN A 364 4.44 5.02 -5.36
C GLN A 364 3.21 4.58 -4.53
N GLN A 365 3.24 4.76 -3.21
CA GLN A 365 2.11 4.44 -2.35
C GLN A 365 0.88 5.33 -2.66
N ASN A 366 1.09 6.62 -2.95
CA ASN A 366 0.03 7.55 -3.35
C ASN A 366 -0.63 7.11 -4.67
N MET A 367 0.16 6.69 -5.67
CA MET A 367 -0.37 6.12 -6.92
C MET A 367 -1.19 4.84 -6.68
N LEU A 368 -0.71 3.95 -5.80
CA LEU A 368 -1.44 2.73 -5.44
C LEU A 368 -2.78 3.04 -4.76
N TYR A 369 -2.83 4.00 -3.84
CA TYR A 369 -4.10 4.43 -3.22
C TYR A 369 -5.09 5.00 -4.23
N SER A 370 -4.64 5.81 -5.20
CA SER A 370 -5.50 6.29 -6.28
C SER A 370 -6.07 5.14 -7.12
N ALA A 371 -5.23 4.18 -7.51
CA ALA A 371 -5.66 3.03 -8.30
C ALA A 371 -6.64 2.11 -7.53
N ILE A 372 -6.45 1.95 -6.20
CA ILE A 372 -7.38 1.22 -5.34
C ILE A 372 -8.74 1.94 -5.30
N TRP A 373 -8.75 3.26 -5.12
CA TRP A 373 -9.98 4.06 -5.07
C TRP A 373 -10.78 4.03 -6.39
N ASP A 374 -10.10 4.05 -7.53
CA ASP A 374 -10.72 3.83 -8.85
C ASP A 374 -11.38 2.44 -8.95
N MET A 375 -10.72 1.40 -8.42
CA MET A 375 -11.26 0.04 -8.37
C MET A 375 -12.45 -0.09 -7.41
N GLU A 376 -12.40 0.54 -6.23
CA GLU A 376 -13.52 0.58 -5.28
C GLU A 376 -14.76 1.24 -5.91
N THR A 377 -14.57 2.37 -6.59
CA THR A 377 -15.62 3.08 -7.32
C THR A 377 -16.23 2.20 -8.42
N LEU A 378 -15.40 1.50 -9.20
CA LEU A 378 -15.86 0.55 -10.21
C LEU A 378 -16.61 -0.65 -9.61
N ILE A 379 -16.15 -1.16 -8.46
CA ILE A 379 -16.80 -2.25 -7.72
C ILE A 379 -18.20 -1.83 -7.25
N ASP A 380 -18.38 -0.63 -6.73
CA ASP A 380 -19.68 -0.13 -6.28
C ASP A 380 -20.63 0.18 -7.45
N GLU A 381 -20.11 0.71 -8.57
CA GLU A 381 -20.87 0.76 -9.83
C GLU A 381 -21.35 -0.62 -10.29
N LEU A 382 -20.49 -1.65 -10.18
CA LEU A 382 -20.83 -3.02 -10.56
C LEU A 382 -21.86 -3.64 -9.61
N LYS A 383 -21.74 -3.45 -8.28
CA LYS A 383 -22.76 -3.85 -7.29
C LYS A 383 -24.13 -3.22 -7.63
N GLN A 384 -24.17 -1.93 -7.95
CA GLN A 384 -25.42 -1.25 -8.32
C GLN A 384 -26.02 -1.80 -9.63
N LYS A 385 -25.18 -2.14 -10.61
CA LYS A 385 -25.61 -2.77 -11.88
C LYS A 385 -26.14 -4.19 -11.65
N VAL A 386 -25.53 -4.96 -10.74
CA VAL A 386 -25.98 -6.30 -10.34
C VAL A 386 -27.34 -6.25 -9.63
N ALA A 387 -27.51 -5.43 -8.59
CA ALA A 387 -28.80 -5.28 -7.89
C ALA A 387 -29.93 -4.83 -8.84
N LYS A 388 -29.62 -3.99 -9.82
CA LYS A 388 -30.56 -3.55 -10.86
C LYS A 388 -30.88 -4.64 -11.91
N ALA A 389 -30.06 -5.68 -12.02
CA ALA A 389 -30.34 -6.87 -12.82
C ALA A 389 -31.12 -7.90 -12.00
N GLU A 390 -30.77 -8.12 -10.74
CA GLU A 390 -31.47 -9.02 -9.81
C GLU A 390 -32.95 -8.64 -9.67
N ASN A 391 -33.26 -7.39 -9.34
CA ASN A 391 -34.64 -6.88 -9.23
C ASN A 391 -35.45 -7.05 -10.54
N LYS A 392 -34.80 -7.07 -11.72
CA LYS A 392 -35.46 -7.33 -13.01
C LYS A 392 -35.71 -8.81 -13.24
N THR A 393 -34.84 -9.66 -12.73
CA THR A 393 -34.92 -11.13 -12.83
C THR A 393 -36.00 -11.63 -11.87
N GLU A 394 -35.99 -11.20 -10.61
CA GLU A 394 -37.05 -11.46 -9.62
C GLU A 394 -38.43 -11.04 -10.18
N SER A 395 -38.55 -9.81 -10.66
CA SER A 395 -39.78 -9.33 -11.31
C SER A 395 -40.12 -10.05 -12.63
N ALA A 396 -39.20 -10.81 -13.23
CA ALA A 396 -39.50 -11.71 -14.35
C ALA A 396 -39.97 -13.09 -13.86
N GLU A 397 -39.38 -13.61 -12.80
CA GLU A 397 -39.77 -14.86 -12.14
C GLU A 397 -41.18 -14.78 -11.56
N GLU A 398 -41.52 -13.68 -10.85
CA GLU A 398 -42.90 -13.38 -10.40
C GLU A 398 -43.92 -13.51 -11.54
N ARG A 399 -43.63 -12.86 -12.69
CA ARG A 399 -44.49 -12.90 -13.88
C ARG A 399 -44.56 -14.30 -14.49
N CYS A 400 -43.47 -15.06 -14.48
CA CYS A 400 -43.45 -16.44 -14.94
C CYS A 400 -44.26 -17.38 -14.03
N VAL A 401 -44.27 -17.16 -12.71
CA VAL A 401 -45.13 -17.88 -11.76
C VAL A 401 -46.60 -17.62 -12.07
N VAL A 402 -47.02 -16.35 -12.13
CA VAL A 402 -48.43 -15.98 -12.42
C VAL A 402 -48.89 -16.47 -13.80
N LEU A 403 -48.02 -16.44 -14.81
CA LEU A 403 -48.30 -17.03 -16.13
C LEU A 403 -48.41 -18.56 -16.08
N SER A 404 -47.66 -19.23 -15.21
CA SER A 404 -47.73 -20.69 -15.03
C SER A 404 -49.02 -21.12 -14.32
N GLU A 405 -49.43 -20.38 -13.29
CA GLU A 405 -50.69 -20.59 -12.56
C GLU A 405 -51.90 -20.38 -13.47
N THR A 406 -51.97 -19.23 -14.15
CA THR A 406 -53.08 -18.92 -15.07
C THR A 406 -53.16 -19.89 -16.25
N ASN A 407 -52.01 -20.35 -16.79
CA ASN A 407 -51.98 -21.40 -17.81
C ASN A 407 -52.44 -22.77 -17.27
N SER A 408 -52.17 -23.08 -16.00
CA SER A 408 -52.71 -24.27 -15.32
C SER A 408 -54.24 -24.21 -15.21
N ASP A 409 -54.80 -23.05 -14.84
CA ASP A 409 -56.26 -22.87 -14.73
C ASP A 409 -56.98 -22.89 -16.08
N ILE A 410 -56.38 -22.27 -17.11
CA ILE A 410 -56.87 -22.41 -18.50
C ILE A 410 -56.82 -23.87 -18.94
N GLY A 411 -55.78 -24.63 -18.55
CA GLY A 411 -55.69 -26.07 -18.80
C GLY A 411 -56.85 -26.87 -18.18
N LYS A 412 -57.19 -26.58 -16.92
CA LYS A 412 -58.31 -27.21 -16.18
C LYS A 412 -59.66 -26.90 -16.85
N GLU A 413 -59.90 -25.64 -17.22
CA GLU A 413 -61.15 -25.23 -17.90
C GLU A 413 -61.25 -25.85 -19.30
N LEU A 414 -60.15 -25.95 -20.05
CA LEU A 414 -60.12 -26.64 -21.35
C LEU A 414 -60.41 -28.14 -21.21
N GLU A 415 -59.96 -28.80 -20.15
CA GLU A 415 -60.29 -30.20 -19.86
C GLU A 415 -61.78 -30.36 -19.50
N PHE A 416 -62.30 -29.54 -18.58
CA PHE A 416 -63.73 -29.52 -18.22
C PHE A 416 -64.63 -29.28 -19.46
N MET A 417 -64.27 -28.30 -20.29
CA MET A 417 -64.97 -28.01 -21.55
C MET A 417 -64.92 -29.17 -22.53
N ARG A 418 -63.77 -29.85 -22.67
CA ARG A 418 -63.62 -31.04 -23.52
C ARG A 418 -64.52 -32.19 -23.02
N SER A 419 -64.55 -32.47 -21.72
CA SER A 419 -65.45 -33.46 -21.13
C SER A 419 -66.93 -33.10 -21.36
N ARG A 420 -67.29 -31.81 -21.27
CA ARG A 420 -68.65 -31.33 -21.55
C ARG A 420 -69.05 -31.53 -23.02
N VAL A 421 -68.14 -31.26 -23.95
CA VAL A 421 -68.36 -31.53 -25.39
C VAL A 421 -68.55 -33.02 -25.65
N GLU A 422 -67.70 -33.88 -25.08
CA GLU A 422 -67.79 -35.33 -25.25
C GLU A 422 -69.14 -35.89 -24.72
N LEU A 423 -69.65 -35.36 -23.61
CA LEU A 423 -70.99 -35.69 -23.10
C LEU A 423 -72.12 -35.24 -24.04
N LEU A 424 -72.00 -34.06 -24.66
CA LEU A 424 -72.96 -33.55 -25.64
C LEU A 424 -72.92 -34.35 -26.95
N GLU A 425 -71.75 -34.81 -27.40
CA GLU A 425 -71.59 -35.69 -28.56
C GLU A 425 -72.22 -37.08 -28.29
N LYS A 426 -72.01 -37.64 -27.10
CA LYS A 426 -72.67 -38.88 -26.64
C LYS A 426 -74.19 -38.72 -26.54
N ALA A 427 -74.70 -37.54 -26.18
CA ALA A 427 -76.13 -37.24 -26.17
C ALA A 427 -76.69 -37.06 -27.59
N LEU A 428 -76.01 -36.32 -28.46
CA LEU A 428 -76.40 -36.04 -29.85
C LEU A 428 -76.42 -37.31 -30.71
N SER A 429 -75.40 -38.16 -30.59
CA SER A 429 -75.34 -39.45 -31.27
C SER A 429 -76.49 -40.38 -30.84
N ARG A 430 -76.78 -40.47 -29.53
CA ARG A 430 -77.95 -41.20 -29.00
C ARG A 430 -79.26 -40.64 -29.56
N ALA A 431 -79.46 -39.32 -29.49
CA ALA A 431 -80.66 -38.65 -30.00
C ALA A 431 -80.85 -38.86 -31.51
N ASN A 432 -79.77 -38.92 -32.29
CA ASN A 432 -79.83 -39.22 -33.73
C ASN A 432 -80.19 -40.69 -34.01
N VAL A 433 -79.68 -41.64 -33.21
CA VAL A 433 -80.10 -43.05 -33.29
C VAL A 433 -81.58 -43.19 -32.94
N GLU A 434 -82.04 -42.53 -31.87
CA GLU A 434 -83.47 -42.49 -31.50
C GLU A 434 -84.33 -41.82 -32.57
N LYS A 435 -83.89 -40.72 -33.18
CA LYS A 435 -84.59 -40.07 -34.30
C LYS A 435 -84.73 -41.03 -35.49
N LYS A 436 -83.67 -41.78 -35.81
CA LYS A 436 -83.65 -42.77 -36.90
C LYS A 436 -84.57 -43.96 -36.63
N THR A 437 -84.57 -44.52 -35.42
CA THR A 437 -85.48 -45.63 -35.06
C THR A 437 -86.94 -45.17 -35.02
N ARG A 438 -87.23 -44.02 -34.38
CA ARG A 438 -88.58 -43.43 -34.38
C ARG A 438 -89.08 -43.13 -35.81
N ALA A 439 -88.22 -42.65 -36.70
CA ALA A 439 -88.57 -42.42 -38.11
C ALA A 439 -88.88 -43.74 -38.86
N ASN A 440 -88.10 -44.79 -38.63
CA ASN A 440 -88.38 -46.12 -39.16
C ASN A 440 -89.72 -46.67 -38.63
N ASP A 441 -90.01 -46.54 -37.33
CA ASP A 441 -91.28 -46.97 -36.73
C ASP A 441 -92.48 -46.17 -37.23
N ILE A 442 -92.30 -44.89 -37.56
CA ILE A 442 -93.32 -44.06 -38.21
C ILE A 442 -93.52 -44.55 -39.66
N SER A 443 -92.46 -44.85 -40.40
CA SER A 443 -92.54 -45.40 -41.75
C SER A 443 -93.28 -46.75 -41.79
N VAL A 444 -92.93 -47.69 -40.89
CA VAL A 444 -93.59 -49.00 -40.77
C VAL A 444 -95.07 -48.85 -40.38
N ARG A 445 -95.41 -47.94 -39.46
CA ARG A 445 -96.81 -47.65 -39.11
C ARG A 445 -97.57 -47.00 -40.26
N SER A 446 -96.95 -46.06 -40.98
CA SER A 446 -97.54 -45.42 -42.16
C SER A 446 -97.82 -46.42 -43.28
N GLY A 447 -96.88 -47.35 -43.53
CA GLY A 447 -97.09 -48.47 -44.46
C GLY A 447 -98.27 -49.35 -44.07
N ARG A 448 -98.36 -49.79 -42.81
CA ARG A 448 -99.51 -50.58 -42.31
C ARG A 448 -100.84 -49.82 -42.42
N ILE A 449 -100.85 -48.51 -42.17
CA ILE A 449 -102.04 -47.67 -42.35
C ILE A 449 -102.41 -47.56 -43.84
N MET A 450 -101.42 -47.45 -44.73
CA MET A 450 -101.65 -47.44 -46.17
C MET A 450 -102.18 -48.79 -46.68
N ASP A 451 -101.68 -49.92 -46.17
CA ASP A 451 -102.20 -51.25 -46.48
C ASP A 451 -103.65 -51.43 -46.02
N THR A 452 -104.01 -50.98 -44.81
CA THR A 452 -105.40 -51.02 -44.34
C THR A 452 -106.30 -50.06 -45.13
N LEU A 453 -105.79 -48.91 -45.57
CA LEU A 453 -106.49 -48.00 -46.48
C LEU A 453 -106.71 -48.64 -47.87
N ILE A 454 -105.72 -49.35 -48.42
CA ILE A 454 -105.82 -50.08 -49.68
C ILE A 454 -106.81 -51.25 -49.55
N SER A 455 -106.82 -51.95 -48.42
CA SER A 455 -107.81 -53.00 -48.14
C SER A 455 -109.22 -52.42 -48.05
N CYS A 456 -109.40 -51.37 -47.23
CA CYS A 456 -110.69 -50.69 -47.03
C CYS A 456 -111.21 -50.05 -48.32
N THR A 457 -110.36 -49.51 -49.20
CA THR A 457 -110.79 -48.97 -50.51
C THR A 457 -111.15 -50.08 -51.51
N LYS A 458 -110.45 -51.22 -51.51
CA LYS A 458 -110.86 -52.43 -52.25
C LYS A 458 -112.20 -52.97 -51.75
N GLU A 459 -112.39 -53.06 -50.44
CA GLU A 459 -113.64 -53.51 -49.83
C GLU A 459 -114.78 -52.53 -50.13
N ASN A 460 -114.57 -51.21 -49.99
CA ASN A 460 -115.53 -50.19 -50.41
C ASN A 460 -115.87 -50.30 -51.91
N LYS A 461 -114.91 -50.64 -52.78
CA LYS A 461 -115.19 -50.91 -54.20
C LYS A 461 -116.08 -52.16 -54.36
N ILE A 462 -115.77 -53.25 -53.67
CA ILE A 462 -116.58 -54.49 -53.70
C ILE A 462 -117.98 -54.25 -53.14
N LEU A 463 -118.12 -53.48 -52.05
CA LEU A 463 -119.40 -53.10 -51.47
C LEU A 463 -120.20 -52.19 -52.42
N ARG A 464 -119.56 -51.20 -53.06
CA ARG A 464 -120.19 -50.38 -54.13
C ARG A 464 -120.61 -51.23 -55.33
N GLU A 465 -119.85 -52.26 -55.70
CA GLU A 465 -120.19 -53.18 -56.80
C GLU A 465 -121.30 -54.18 -56.42
N LYS A 466 -121.35 -54.65 -55.16
CA LYS A 466 -122.50 -55.40 -54.61
C LYS A 466 -123.74 -54.52 -54.61
N LEU A 467 -123.69 -53.34 -53.98
CA LEU A 467 -124.79 -52.37 -53.96
C LEU A 467 -125.31 -52.05 -55.37
N ARG A 468 -124.41 -51.86 -56.35
CA ARG A 468 -124.77 -51.65 -57.76
C ARG A 468 -125.36 -52.90 -58.44
N LYS A 469 -124.96 -54.12 -58.05
CA LYS A 469 -125.59 -55.37 -58.49
C LYS A 469 -126.98 -55.54 -57.88
N ASP A 470 -127.13 -55.29 -56.59
CA ASP A 470 -128.42 -55.38 -55.90
C ASP A 470 -129.41 -54.32 -56.44
N GLN A 471 -128.92 -53.10 -56.69
CA GLN A 471 -129.63 -52.03 -57.40
C GLN A 471 -130.00 -52.39 -58.85
N LYS A 472 -129.25 -53.29 -59.52
CA LYS A 472 -129.60 -53.83 -60.85
C LYS A 472 -130.56 -55.02 -60.78
N ASN A 473 -130.43 -55.88 -59.78
CA ASN A 473 -131.33 -57.02 -59.56
C ASN A 473 -132.74 -56.50 -59.17
N ALA A 474 -132.80 -55.46 -58.35
CA ALA A 474 -134.01 -54.68 -58.06
C ALA A 474 -134.55 -53.87 -59.25
N SER A 475 -133.86 -53.85 -60.41
CA SER A 475 -134.28 -53.12 -61.63
C SER A 475 -134.98 -54.02 -62.66
N VAL A 476 -135.16 -55.31 -62.37
CA VAL A 476 -135.85 -56.28 -63.26
C VAL A 476 -137.22 -56.69 -62.73
N ILE A 477 -137.56 -56.34 -61.48
CA ILE A 477 -138.91 -56.46 -60.92
C ILE A 477 -139.34 -55.10 -60.37
N LEU A 478 -140.60 -54.73 -60.62
CA LEU A 478 -141.28 -53.48 -60.28
C LEU A 478 -140.88 -52.21 -61.07
N GLN A 479 -141.87 -51.75 -61.84
CA GLN A 479 -142.02 -50.35 -62.23
C GLN A 479 -142.22 -49.49 -60.96
N ASN A 480 -141.48 -48.40 -60.79
CA ASN A 480 -142.02 -47.04 -60.91
C ASN A 480 -141.03 -45.93 -60.52
N ASN A 481 -141.21 -44.78 -61.18
CA ASN A 481 -140.56 -43.48 -60.93
C ASN A 481 -139.04 -43.37 -61.15
N LYS A 482 -138.62 -42.14 -61.46
CA LYS A 482 -137.38 -41.81 -62.18
C LYS A 482 -137.05 -40.32 -62.05
N ARG A 483 -135.81 -39.99 -61.69
CA ARG A 483 -135.28 -38.61 -61.41
C ARG A 483 -135.88 -37.94 -60.16
N CYS A 484 -135.21 -36.99 -59.49
CA CYS A 484 -133.84 -36.45 -59.63
C CYS A 484 -133.32 -36.04 -58.24
N GLY A 485 -132.01 -35.95 -57.97
CA GLY A 485 -130.85 -36.25 -58.81
C GLY A 485 -129.54 -35.98 -58.06
N GLU A 486 -128.45 -36.60 -58.49
CA GLU A 486 -127.10 -36.39 -57.93
C GLU A 486 -126.49 -35.07 -58.44
N LYS A 487 -125.56 -34.47 -57.68
CA LYS A 487 -124.20 -34.24 -58.19
C LYS A 487 -123.16 -33.77 -57.16
N GLU A 488 -122.01 -34.43 -57.24
CA GLU A 488 -120.66 -33.98 -56.86
C GLU A 488 -120.28 -32.68 -57.64
N PHE A 489 -119.20 -31.93 -57.42
CA PHE A 489 -117.86 -32.15 -56.85
C PHE A 489 -117.37 -30.78 -56.28
N GLN A 490 -116.30 -30.63 -55.50
CA GLN A 490 -114.89 -30.67 -55.94
C GLN A 490 -113.90 -30.56 -54.76
N LEU A 491 -112.65 -30.94 -55.02
CA LEU A 491 -111.50 -30.71 -54.14
C LEU A 491 -111.01 -29.26 -54.29
N SER A 492 -110.46 -28.70 -53.21
CA SER A 492 -109.33 -27.78 -53.33
C SER A 492 -108.11 -28.40 -52.63
N LYS A 493 -106.92 -28.10 -53.13
CA LYS A 493 -105.64 -28.70 -52.75
C LYS A 493 -104.62 -27.56 -52.61
N PHE A 494 -103.87 -27.51 -51.51
CA PHE A 494 -102.41 -27.29 -51.55
C PHE A 494 -101.76 -27.54 -50.18
N ASP A 495 -100.47 -27.82 -50.24
CA ASP A 495 -99.61 -28.26 -49.14
C ASP A 495 -98.98 -27.07 -48.38
N SER A 496 -98.59 -27.29 -47.12
CA SER A 496 -97.20 -27.13 -46.65
C SER A 496 -97.06 -27.50 -45.17
N THR A 497 -95.88 -27.97 -44.79
CA THR A 497 -95.54 -28.45 -43.44
C THR A 497 -94.71 -27.46 -42.62
N GLU A 498 -94.65 -27.72 -41.32
CA GLU A 498 -93.50 -27.44 -40.43
C GLU A 498 -93.28 -25.99 -39.93
N SER A 499 -93.79 -25.72 -38.73
CA SER A 499 -92.95 -25.26 -37.60
C SER A 499 -93.67 -25.50 -36.28
N ALA A 500 -92.92 -25.85 -35.22
CA ALA A 500 -93.47 -26.15 -33.89
C ALA A 500 -92.43 -25.87 -32.78
N SER A 501 -92.92 -25.82 -31.52
CA SER A 501 -92.22 -25.40 -30.30
C SER A 501 -92.09 -23.87 -30.17
N ALA A 502 -92.73 -23.16 -29.23
CA ALA A 502 -92.95 -23.37 -27.79
C ALA A 502 -91.77 -22.93 -26.88
N LYS A 503 -91.69 -21.60 -26.69
CA LYS A 503 -91.67 -20.92 -25.38
C LYS A 503 -90.96 -21.66 -24.23
N VAL A 504 -89.74 -21.24 -23.91
CA VAL A 504 -89.09 -21.45 -22.60
C VAL A 504 -88.71 -20.09 -22.00
N THR A 505 -88.73 -20.04 -20.66
CA THR A 505 -88.61 -18.87 -19.78
C THR A 505 -87.21 -18.24 -19.73
N ALA A 506 -87.16 -16.96 -19.38
CA ALA A 506 -85.93 -16.23 -19.07
C ALA A 506 -85.39 -16.53 -17.66
N VAL A 507 -84.12 -16.18 -17.41
CA VAL A 507 -83.66 -15.57 -16.15
C VAL A 507 -82.31 -14.84 -16.35
N ASN A 508 -82.27 -13.61 -15.85
CA ASN A 508 -81.15 -12.75 -15.45
C ASN A 508 -79.80 -12.83 -16.20
N THR A 509 -79.53 -11.80 -17.01
CA THR A 509 -78.20 -11.18 -17.07
C THR A 509 -77.94 -10.39 -15.79
N THR A 510 -76.73 -10.48 -15.23
CA THR A 510 -76.25 -9.57 -14.19
C THR A 510 -75.14 -8.69 -14.78
N GLU A 511 -75.24 -7.38 -14.59
CA GLU A 511 -74.28 -6.41 -15.15
C GLU A 511 -72.97 -6.43 -14.38
N ILE A 512 -71.84 -6.33 -15.08
CA ILE A 512 -70.55 -6.00 -14.46
C ILE A 512 -70.47 -4.47 -14.42
N SER A 513 -70.55 -3.90 -13.21
CA SER A 513 -70.21 -2.50 -12.98
C SER A 513 -68.70 -2.33 -13.02
N SER A 514 -68.22 -1.33 -13.74
CA SER A 514 -66.82 -0.91 -13.77
C SER A 514 -66.74 0.60 -13.90
N GLU A 515 -66.49 1.30 -12.79
CA GLU A 515 -66.42 2.76 -12.75
C GLU A 515 -65.31 3.22 -11.79
N ASN A 516 -64.70 4.37 -12.10
CA ASN A 516 -63.75 5.14 -11.30
C ASN A 516 -62.34 4.51 -11.16
N LEU A 517 -61.32 5.10 -11.81
CA LEU A 517 -60.58 6.32 -11.42
C LEU A 517 -59.74 6.08 -10.17
N GLN A 518 -58.44 6.39 -10.16
CA GLN A 518 -58.01 7.79 -10.22
C GLN A 518 -56.56 7.94 -10.73
N ALA A 519 -56.30 9.01 -11.49
CA ALA A 519 -54.95 9.43 -11.87
C ALA A 519 -54.60 10.77 -11.20
N GLY A 520 -53.46 10.82 -10.53
CA GLY A 520 -52.85 12.00 -9.94
C GLY A 520 -51.50 11.62 -9.31
N GLY A 521 -50.52 12.52 -9.19
CA GLY A 521 -50.48 13.90 -9.69
C GLY A 521 -49.42 14.71 -8.95
N GLU A 522 -48.75 15.62 -9.67
CA GLU A 522 -47.79 16.61 -9.12
C GLU A 522 -46.48 16.06 -8.49
N LYS A 523 -45.39 16.83 -8.30
CA LYS A 523 -44.77 17.95 -9.06
C LYS A 523 -43.32 18.17 -8.54
N LEU A 524 -42.49 18.84 -9.35
CA LEU A 524 -41.12 19.37 -9.10
C LEU A 524 -40.90 20.01 -7.69
N PRO A 525 -39.65 20.13 -7.14
CA PRO A 525 -38.35 20.42 -7.81
C PRO A 525 -37.20 19.42 -7.44
N GLY A 526 -35.93 19.55 -7.83
CA GLY A 526 -35.19 20.54 -8.66
C GLY A 526 -33.93 21.06 -7.94
N GLY A 527 -32.78 21.09 -8.61
CA GLY A 527 -31.52 21.60 -8.04
C GLY A 527 -30.28 21.36 -8.92
N CYS A 528 -29.50 22.41 -9.14
CA CYS A 528 -28.16 22.33 -9.76
C CYS A 528 -27.11 22.66 -8.68
N LEU A 529 -26.00 21.92 -8.64
CA LEU A 529 -24.73 22.37 -8.07
C LEU A 529 -23.56 21.78 -8.88
N SER A 530 -22.46 22.53 -8.93
CA SER A 530 -21.17 22.11 -9.50
C SER A 530 -20.39 21.22 -8.52
N PRO A 531 -19.14 20.85 -8.85
CA PRO A 531 -18.04 21.69 -8.37
C PRO A 531 -16.98 22.04 -9.43
N GLU A 532 -16.23 23.11 -9.16
CA GLU A 532 -14.86 23.34 -9.63
C GLU A 532 -13.89 23.01 -8.48
N ASP A 533 -12.65 22.65 -8.84
CA ASP A 533 -11.37 22.72 -8.13
C ASP A 533 -11.27 22.43 -6.60
N GLY A 534 -10.32 21.55 -6.27
CA GLY A 534 -9.87 21.24 -4.90
C GLY A 534 -8.62 20.35 -4.92
#